data_AF-A0A822D7Z1-F1
#
_entry.id   AF-A0A822D7Z1-F1
#
_cell.length_a   1.000
_cell.length_b   1.000
_cell.length_c   1.000
_cell.angle_alpha   90.00
_cell.angle_beta   90.00
_cell.angle_gamma   90.00
#
_symmetry.space_group_name_H-M   'P 1'
#
loop_
_entity.id
_entity.type
_entity.pdbx_description
1 polymer ?
#
loop_
_entity_poly.entity_id
_entity_poly.type
_entity_poly.pdbx_seq_one_letter_code
_entity_poly.pdbx_strand_id
1 'polypeptide(L)' 'QDIAVTNAYGKTLSVILGYGNGTFSDKTTYLIDTGLTFITVGDFNNDTILDIVVANHGSDSVGIFIECGNGSFLS' A
#
# COMPACT_ATOMS: atom_id res chain seq x y z
N GLN A 1 -6.64 -7.23 10.40
CA GLN A 1 -5.63 -6.16 10.51
C GLN A 1 -4.53 -6.53 9.55
N ASP A 2 -4.35 -5.71 8.53
CA ASP A 2 -3.46 -5.99 7.41
C ASP A 2 -2.11 -5.29 7.61
N ILE A 3 -1.13 -5.63 6.78
CA ILE A 3 0.22 -5.08 6.83
C ILE A 3 0.55 -4.48 5.45
N ALA A 4 1.01 -3.23 5.44
CA ALA A 4 1.57 -2.56 4.28
C ALA A 4 3.03 -2.15 4.56
N VAL A 5 3.93 -2.45 3.62
CA VAL A 5 5.37 -2.18 3.78
C VAL A 5 5.94 -1.57 2.50
N THR A 6 6.56 -0.39 2.62
CA THR A 6 7.36 0.20 1.55
C THR A 6 8.77 -0.40 1.55
N ASN A 7 9.18 -0.98 0.42
CA ASN A 7 10.51 -1.56 0.24
C ASN A 7 11.36 -0.59 -0.57
N ALA A 8 12.01 0.38 0.09
CA ALA A 8 12.67 1.52 -0.56
C ALA A 8 13.69 1.11 -1.65
N TYR A 9 14.57 0.13 -1.36
CA TYR A 9 15.56 -0.34 -2.35
C TYR A 9 14.94 -1.18 -3.48
N GLY A 10 13.87 -1.91 -3.17
CA GLY A 10 13.13 -2.71 -4.15
C GLY A 10 12.17 -1.88 -5.00
N LYS A 11 11.91 -0.62 -4.62
CA LYS A 11 10.95 0.29 -5.27
C LYS A 11 9.54 -0.28 -5.36
N THR A 12 9.12 -1.01 -4.33
CA THR A 12 7.83 -1.70 -4.28
C THR A 12 7.08 -1.46 -2.98
N LEU A 13 5.76 -1.55 -3.04
CA LEU A 13 4.88 -1.67 -1.89
C LEU A 13 4.45 -3.15 -1.77
N SER A 14 4.63 -3.74 -0.60
CA SER A 14 4.08 -5.06 -0.27
C SER A 14 2.85 -4.89 0.61
N VAL A 15 1.78 -5.62 0.29
CA VAL A 15 0.58 -5.72 1.12
C VAL A 15 0.36 -7.18 1.52
N ILE A 16 0.01 -7.41 2.78
CA ILE A 16 -0.26 -8.73 3.35
C ILE A 16 -1.58 -8.66 4.10
N LEU A 17 -2.58 -9.45 3.69
CA LEU A 17 -3.90 -9.44 4.30
C LEU A 17 -3.91 -10.31 5.55
N GLY A 18 -4.49 -9.80 6.63
CA GLY A 18 -4.65 -10.52 7.89
C GLY A 18 -6.05 -11.13 7.99
N TYR A 19 -6.13 -12.43 8.23
CA TYR A 19 -7.40 -13.15 8.34
C TYR A 19 -8.15 -12.94 9.67
N GLY A 20 -7.63 -12.08 10.55
CA GLY A 20 -8.25 -11.74 11.85
C GLY A 20 -8.06 -12.78 12.95
N ASN A 21 -7.43 -13.92 12.66
CA ASN A 21 -7.09 -14.99 13.60
C ASN A 21 -5.59 -15.06 13.93
N GLY A 22 -4.83 -14.01 13.57
CA GLY A 22 -3.37 -13.96 13.72
C GLY A 22 -2.57 -14.60 12.58
N THR A 23 -3.23 -15.15 11.56
CA THR A 23 -2.56 -15.60 10.32
C THR A 23 -2.72 -14.59 9.19
N PHE A 24 -1.85 -14.71 8.19
CA PHE A 24 -1.69 -13.78 7.09
C PHE A 24 -1.67 -14.50 5.75
N SER A 25 -2.12 -13.83 4.68
CA SER A 25 -2.00 -14.31 3.31
C SER A 25 -0.55 -14.28 2.81
N ASP A 26 -0.33 -14.78 1.60
CA ASP A 26 0.87 -14.43 0.84
C ASP A 26 0.90 -12.92 0.55
N LYS A 27 2.11 -12.36 0.36
CA LYS A 27 2.27 -10.95 0.04
C LYS A 27 1.87 -10.66 -1.41
N THR A 28 1.13 -9.57 -1.62
CA THR A 28 0.94 -8.94 -2.93
C THR A 28 1.95 -7.80 -3.06
N THR A 29 2.60 -7.67 -4.23
CA THR A 29 3.64 -6.65 -4.46
C THR A 29 3.24 -5.74 -5.61
N TYR A 30 3.29 -4.43 -5.36
CA TYR A 30 3.04 -3.37 -6.34
C TYR A 30 4.34 -2.65 -6.67
N LEU A 31 4.66 -2.54 -7.96
CA LEU A 31 5.81 -1.78 -8.44
C LEU A 31 5.47 -0.30 -8.46
N ILE A 32 6.34 0.52 -7.88
CA ILE A 32 6.20 1.99 -7.86
C ILE A 32 7.37 2.65 -8.63
N ASP A 33 8.46 1.91 -8.83
CA ASP A 33 9.65 2.27 -9.63
C ASP A 33 10.48 3.45 -9.11
N THR A 34 10.33 3.81 -7.84
CA THR A 34 10.99 5.00 -7.28
C THR A 34 11.27 4.88 -5.78
N GLY A 35 12.04 5.85 -5.24
CA GLY A 35 12.51 5.87 -3.86
C GLY A 35 11.41 6.20 -2.86
N LEU A 36 10.68 5.18 -2.41
CA LEU A 36 9.66 5.29 -1.36
C LEU A 36 10.30 5.66 -0.03
N THR A 37 9.74 6.69 0.63
CA THR A 37 10.26 7.19 1.91
C THR A 37 9.21 7.21 3.01
N PHE A 38 7.94 7.43 2.67
CA PHE A 38 6.86 7.49 3.64
C PHE A 38 5.59 6.81 3.13
N ILE A 39 4.81 6.28 4.06
CA ILE A 39 3.51 5.68 3.83
C ILE A 39 2.51 6.23 4.86
N THR A 40 1.29 6.50 4.42
CA THR A 40 0.14 6.80 5.28
C THR A 40 -1.09 6.06 4.78
N VAL A 41 -2.06 5.89 5.67
CA VAL A 41 -3.31 5.18 5.42
C VAL A 41 -4.48 6.09 5.79
N GLY A 42 -5.52 6.09 4.99
CA GLY A 42 -6.72 6.89 5.19
C GLY A 42 -7.77 6.61 4.11
N ASP A 43 -9.01 6.97 4.37
CA ASP A 43 -10.05 6.97 3.33
C ASP A 43 -9.86 8.24 2.48
N PHE A 44 -9.32 8.09 1.26
CA PHE A 44 -8.99 9.23 0.39
C PHE A 44 -9.99 9.41 -0.76
N ASN A 45 -10.85 8.41 -1.02
CA ASN A 45 -11.90 8.45 -2.05
C ASN A 45 -13.33 8.53 -1.48
N ASN A 46 -13.48 8.52 -0.14
CA ASN A 46 -14.73 8.57 0.61
C ASN A 46 -15.65 7.35 0.37
N ASP A 47 -15.07 6.15 0.27
CA ASP A 47 -15.81 4.89 0.16
C ASP A 47 -15.86 4.08 1.46
N THR A 48 -15.33 4.63 2.57
CA THR A 48 -15.21 4.03 3.90
C THR A 48 -14.19 2.90 4.03
N ILE A 49 -13.40 2.69 2.99
CA ILE A 49 -12.31 1.73 2.93
C ILE A 49 -10.98 2.48 3.06
N LEU A 50 -10.00 1.87 3.71
CA LEU A 50 -8.70 2.49 3.93
C LEU A 50 -7.81 2.30 2.69
N ASP A 51 -7.46 3.42 2.06
CA ASP A 51 -6.52 3.52 0.97
C ASP A 51 -5.08 3.70 1.48
N ILE A 52 -4.11 3.55 0.58
CA ILE A 52 -2.69 3.77 0.88
C ILE A 52 -2.15 4.94 0.06
N VAL A 53 -1.46 5.88 0.72
CA VAL A 53 -0.70 6.93 0.06
C VAL A 53 0.77 6.76 0.35
N VAL A 54 1.59 6.87 -0.68
CA VAL A 54 3.05 6.80 -0.57
C VAL A 54 3.71 8.07 -1.08
N ALA A 55 4.68 8.56 -0.31
CA ALA A 55 5.54 9.65 -0.74
C ALA A 55 6.81 9.08 -1.37
N ASN A 56 7.12 9.60 -2.54
CA ASN A 56 8.26 9.18 -3.33
C ASN A 56 9.24 10.33 -3.47
N HIS A 57 10.29 10.25 -2.67
CA HIS A 57 11.38 11.24 -2.63
C HIS A 57 12.32 11.10 -3.84
N GLY A 58 12.37 9.93 -4.47
CA GLY A 58 13.25 9.71 -5.63
C GLY A 58 12.80 10.46 -6.88
N SER A 59 11.51 10.77 -7.01
CA SER A 59 10.97 11.47 -8.18
C SER A 59 10.01 12.60 -7.83
N ASP A 60 10.05 13.12 -6.60
CA ASP A 60 9.21 14.22 -6.13
C ASP A 60 7.72 14.04 -6.41
N SER A 61 7.20 12.82 -6.23
CA SER A 61 5.80 12.47 -6.53
C SER A 61 5.09 11.79 -5.37
N VAL A 62 3.77 11.70 -5.48
CA VAL A 62 2.90 10.97 -4.55
C VAL A 62 2.13 9.94 -5.35
N GLY A 63 2.10 8.70 -4.85
CA GLY A 63 1.26 7.63 -5.37
C GLY A 63 0.09 7.37 -4.44
N ILE A 64 -1.10 7.14 -4.99
CA ILE A 64 -2.30 6.78 -4.25
C ILE A 64 -2.74 5.40 -4.74
N PHE A 65 -2.96 4.48 -3.81
CA PHE A 65 -3.43 3.13 -4.05
C PHE A 65 -4.83 3.03 -3.45
N ILE A 66 -5.84 2.91 -4.32
CA ILE A 66 -7.24 2.82 -3.93
C ILE A 66 -7.62 1.37 -3.66
N GLU A 67 -8.14 1.07 -2.47
CA GLU A 67 -8.53 -0.29 -2.11
C GLU A 67 -9.92 -0.62 -2.66
N CYS A 68 -10.11 -1.86 -3.16
CA CYS A 68 -11.34 -2.27 -3.85
C CYS A 68 -12.34 -3.02 -2.95
N GLY A 69 -12.12 -3.08 -1.64
CA GLY A 69 -12.92 -3.84 -0.67
C GLY A 69 -12.60 -5.33 -0.60
N ASN A 70 -11.56 -5.79 -1.29
CA ASN A 70 -11.21 -7.22 -1.40
C ASN A 70 -9.71 -7.50 -1.16
N GLY A 71 -8.99 -6.51 -0.64
CA GLY A 71 -7.55 -6.55 -0.41
C GLY A 71 -6.71 -6.32 -1.65
N SER A 72 -7.31 -5.84 -2.75
CA SER A 72 -6.59 -5.43 -3.96
C SER A 72 -6.62 -3.93 -4.13
N PHE A 73 -5.51 -3.40 -4.63
CA PHE A 73 -5.32 -1.96 -4.84
C PHE A 73 -5.25 -1.64 -6.33
N LEU A 74 -5.93 -0.54 -6.70
CA LEU A 74 -5.76 0.14 -7.97
C LEU A 74 -4.69 1.23 -7.79
N SER A 75 -3.68 1.22 -8.67
CA SER A 75 -2.58 2.19 -8.70
C SER A 75 -2.73 3.20 -9.82
#